data_AF-A0A1I7FLV0-F1
#
_entry.id   AF-A0A1I7FLV0-F1
#
_cell.length_a   1.000
_cell.length_b   1.000
_cell.length_c   1.000
_cell.angle_alpha   90.00
_cell.angle_beta   90.00
_cell.angle_gamma   90.00
#
_symmetry.space_group_name_H-M   'P 1'
#
loop_
_entity.id
_entity.type
_entity.pdbx_description
1 polymer ?
#
loop_
_entity_poly.entity_id
_entity_poly.type
_entity_poly.pdbx_seq_one_letter_code
_entity_poly.pdbx_strand_id
1 'polypeptide(L)'
;MAVKLSEEQKLLRNRYEEILKGCWSSQRMIDFDMKQIGLIVPLDHDDIYVIEKPSIETSFCFGYGMYLRSNDDDEKRAFEMEHHARTDPSYFINANLEPLNRWIEDLQSNKWGWGKRIKYNGQTNPHLVSIEAFNSWEERPDLTVLTENEIQNLVAGYEEVKAQFIKRLNTYLKRYGLSKLNTWTYLRD
;
A
#
# COMPACT_ATOMS: atom_id res chain seq x y z
N MET A 1 -2.89 20.58 14.42
CA MET A 1 -2.51 19.63 15.49
C MET A 1 -1.73 18.50 14.84
N ALA A 2 -0.42 18.44 15.06
CA ALA A 2 0.36 17.27 14.66
C ALA A 2 -0.16 16.09 15.49
N VAL A 3 -0.58 15.01 14.82
CA VAL A 3 -0.92 13.75 15.49
C VAL A 3 0.35 13.33 16.22
N LYS A 4 0.37 13.44 17.56
CA LYS A 4 1.43 12.84 18.36
C LYS A 4 1.37 11.36 18.01
N LEU A 5 2.38 10.86 17.30
CA LEU A 5 2.58 9.42 17.20
C LEU A 5 2.55 8.86 18.62
N SER A 6 1.80 7.77 18.83
CA SER A 6 1.79 7.07 20.12
C SER A 6 3.24 6.80 20.54
N GLU A 7 3.53 6.81 21.84
CA GLU A 7 4.91 6.61 22.33
C GLU A 7 5.51 5.30 21.79
N GLU A 8 4.67 4.27 21.63
CA GLU A 8 5.02 3.01 20.97
C GLU A 8 5.53 3.20 19.53
N GLN A 9 4.82 3.96 18.69
CA GLN A 9 5.24 4.21 17.32
C GLN A 9 6.54 5.01 17.24
N LYS A 10 6.85 5.87 18.23
CA LYS A 10 8.16 6.54 18.29
C LYS A 10 9.28 5.54 18.56
N LEU A 11 9.09 4.63 19.51
CA LEU A 11 10.05 3.58 19.81
C LEU A 11 10.28 2.67 18.60
N LEU A 12 9.21 2.25 17.92
CA LEU A 12 9.30 1.45 16.69
C LEU A 12 10.03 2.17 15.56
N ARG A 13 9.82 3.49 15.40
CA ARG A 13 10.53 4.29 14.39
C ARG A 13 12.03 4.40 14.68
N ASN A 14 12.41 4.60 15.94
CA ASN A 14 13.82 4.61 16.33
C ASN A 14 14.46 3.25 16.05
N ARG A 15 13.77 2.15 16.40
CA ARG A 15 14.22 0.78 16.11
C ARG A 15 14.42 0.55 14.61
N TYR A 16 13.45 0.99 13.80
CA TYR A 16 13.53 0.87 12.34
C TYR A 16 14.71 1.67 11.77
N GLU A 17 14.95 2.88 12.27
CA GLU A 17 16.11 3.69 11.86
C GLU A 17 17.44 2.98 12.14
N GLU A 18 17.58 2.36 13.32
CA GLU A 18 18.79 1.58 13.65
C GLU A 18 18.96 0.36 12.74
N ILE A 19 17.88 -0.34 12.38
CA ILE A 19 17.93 -1.43 11.41
C ILE A 19 18.39 -0.89 10.04
N LEU A 20 17.84 0.24 9.59
CA LEU A 20 18.21 0.86 8.31
C LEU A 20 19.67 1.30 8.27
N LYS A 21 20.26 1.79 9.38
CA LYS A 21 21.70 2.09 9.47
C LYS A 21 22.58 0.85 9.26
N GLY A 22 22.07 -0.33 9.61
CA GLY A 22 22.69 -1.62 9.30
C GLY A 22 22.50 -2.09 7.85
N CYS A 23 21.48 -1.60 7.15
CA CYS A 23 21.17 -1.96 5.76
C CYS A 23 21.85 -1.04 4.75
N TRP A 24 21.90 0.25 5.05
CA TRP A 24 22.31 1.30 4.14
C TRP A 24 23.51 2.06 4.67
N SER A 25 24.52 2.24 3.83
CA SER A 25 25.64 3.16 4.10
C SER A 25 25.31 4.62 3.81
N SER A 26 24.17 4.90 3.15
CA SER A 26 23.78 6.24 2.70
C SER A 26 22.69 6.84 3.58
N GLN A 27 22.99 7.96 4.25
CA GLN A 27 21.99 8.71 5.02
C GLN A 27 20.79 9.15 4.15
N ARG A 28 21.02 9.43 2.85
CA ARG A 28 19.95 9.79 1.93
C ARG A 28 18.91 8.66 1.77
N MET A 29 19.36 7.40 1.75
CA MET A 29 18.46 6.25 1.64
C MET A 29 17.70 6.04 2.94
N ILE A 30 18.37 6.17 4.09
CA ILE A 30 17.72 6.11 5.41
C ILE A 30 16.64 7.19 5.50
N ASP A 31 16.94 8.44 5.16
CA ASP A 31 15.98 9.54 5.18
C ASP A 31 14.81 9.31 4.23
N PHE A 32 15.06 8.69 3.06
CA PHE A 32 14.02 8.34 2.11
C PHE A 32 13.06 7.30 2.71
N ASP A 33 13.59 6.18 3.21
CA ASP A 33 12.78 5.11 3.83
C ASP A 33 12.00 5.63 5.04
N MET A 34 12.64 6.43 5.90
CA MET A 34 11.99 7.06 7.06
C MET A 34 10.84 7.99 6.66
N LYS A 35 10.97 8.67 5.51
CA LYS A 35 9.91 9.52 4.96
C LYS A 35 8.76 8.73 4.36
N GLN A 36 8.93 7.45 3.99
CA GLN A 36 7.83 6.65 3.45
C GLN A 36 6.93 6.05 4.54
N ILE A 37 7.40 5.94 5.79
CA ILE A 37 6.65 5.26 6.87
C ILE A 37 5.28 5.91 7.11
N GLY A 38 4.21 5.11 6.91
CA GLY A 38 2.87 5.39 7.42
C GLY A 38 2.76 4.93 8.85
N LEU A 39 2.90 3.61 9.05
CA LEU A 39 2.82 2.94 10.34
C LEU A 39 3.83 1.79 10.39
N ILE A 40 4.34 1.48 11.57
CA ILE A 40 5.16 0.27 11.80
C ILE A 40 4.32 -0.70 12.64
N VAL A 41 4.20 -1.94 12.16
CA VAL A 41 3.48 -3.03 12.84
C VAL A 41 4.52 -3.94 13.51
N PRO A 42 4.49 -4.08 14.85
CA PRO A 42 5.30 -5.10 15.52
C PRO A 42 4.70 -6.48 15.25
N LEU A 43 5.58 -7.45 15.05
CA LEU A 43 5.28 -8.85 14.78
C LEU A 43 5.97 -9.74 15.81
N ASP A 44 5.68 -11.04 15.77
CA ASP A 44 6.30 -11.99 16.68
C ASP A 44 7.82 -12.09 16.42
N HIS A 45 8.56 -12.58 17.41
CA HIS A 45 10.02 -12.68 17.36
C HIS A 45 10.73 -11.35 17.10
N ASP A 46 10.16 -10.27 17.64
CA ASP A 46 10.78 -8.95 17.58
C ASP A 46 10.84 -8.35 16.16
N ASP A 47 10.16 -8.97 15.20
CA ASP A 47 10.11 -8.50 13.82
C ASP A 47 9.24 -7.23 13.70
N ILE A 48 9.55 -6.42 12.70
CA ILE A 48 8.77 -5.24 12.35
C ILE A 48 8.46 -5.24 10.85
N TYR A 49 7.21 -4.88 10.55
CA TYR A 49 6.74 -4.61 9.20
C TYR A 49 6.38 -3.14 9.04
N VAL A 50 6.72 -2.54 7.90
CA VAL A 50 6.45 -1.13 7.63
C VAL A 50 5.33 -1.03 6.60
N ILE A 51 4.22 -0.43 7.00
CA ILE A 51 3.17 0.00 6.07
C ILE A 51 3.53 1.39 5.57
N GLU A 52 3.84 1.49 4.29
CA GLU A 52 4.23 2.74 3.64
C GLU A 52 3.02 3.67 3.44
N LYS A 53 3.28 4.98 3.38
CA LYS A 53 2.26 5.99 3.08
C LYS A 53 1.85 5.85 1.62
N PRO A 54 0.55 5.66 1.33
CA PRO A 54 0.08 5.68 -0.05
C PRO A 54 0.34 7.04 -0.71
N SER A 55 0.75 7.02 -1.97
CA SER A 55 0.71 8.18 -2.85
C SER A 55 -0.74 8.47 -3.25
N ILE A 56 -1.05 9.73 -3.53
CA ILE A 56 -2.34 10.08 -4.15
C ILE A 56 -2.17 9.88 -5.65
N GLU A 57 -2.92 8.94 -6.22
CA GLU A 57 -3.04 8.78 -7.67
C GLU A 57 -3.94 9.89 -8.22
N THR A 58 -3.44 10.53 -9.27
CA THR A 58 -4.12 11.64 -9.96
C THR A 58 -4.25 11.39 -11.46
N SER A 59 -3.63 10.33 -11.96
CA SER A 59 -3.64 9.90 -13.36
C SER A 59 -4.42 8.59 -13.48
N PHE A 60 -5.56 8.62 -14.16
CA PHE A 60 -6.38 7.43 -14.41
C PHE A 60 -6.46 7.16 -15.91
N CYS A 61 -6.11 5.94 -16.29
CA CYS A 61 -6.04 5.51 -17.67
C CYS A 61 -6.99 4.34 -17.91
N PHE A 62 -7.85 4.46 -18.91
CA PHE A 62 -8.89 3.48 -19.22
C PHE A 62 -8.65 2.85 -20.59
N GLY A 63 -8.21 1.60 -20.56
CA GLY A 63 -7.99 0.84 -21.78
C GLY A 63 -9.27 0.24 -22.33
N TYR A 64 -9.46 0.26 -23.65
CA TYR A 64 -10.50 -0.48 -24.37
C TYR A 64 -9.89 -1.47 -25.36
N GLY A 65 -10.66 -2.49 -25.75
CA GLY A 65 -10.19 -3.56 -26.64
C GLY A 65 -9.11 -4.45 -26.03
N MET A 66 -8.61 -5.40 -26.82
CA MET A 66 -7.49 -6.29 -26.51
C MET A 66 -6.81 -6.72 -27.81
N TYR A 67 -5.49 -6.84 -27.84
CA TYR A 67 -4.75 -7.23 -29.06
C TYR A 67 -5.03 -6.31 -30.24
N LEU A 68 -5.10 -4.99 -29.97
CA LEU A 68 -5.45 -3.95 -30.96
C LEU A 68 -6.81 -4.15 -31.64
N ARG A 69 -7.72 -4.91 -31.01
CA ARG A 69 -9.10 -5.11 -31.48
C ARG A 69 -10.06 -4.56 -30.46
N SER A 70 -10.96 -3.69 -30.90
CA SER A 70 -12.07 -3.17 -30.10
C SER A 70 -13.36 -3.17 -30.91
N ASN A 71 -14.48 -3.11 -30.20
CA ASN A 71 -15.76 -2.72 -30.76
C ASN A 71 -16.21 -1.37 -30.15
N ASP A 72 -17.26 -0.80 -30.72
CA ASP A 72 -17.83 0.47 -30.26
C ASP A 72 -18.25 0.44 -28.78
N ASP A 73 -18.69 -0.72 -28.27
CA ASP A 73 -19.07 -0.86 -26.87
C ASP A 73 -17.85 -0.82 -25.93
N ASP A 74 -16.71 -1.38 -26.33
CA ASP A 74 -15.45 -1.31 -25.57
C ASP A 74 -14.97 0.13 -25.45
N GLU A 75 -14.95 0.84 -26.57
CA GLU A 75 -14.55 2.25 -26.63
C GLU A 75 -15.49 3.12 -25.79
N LYS A 76 -16.81 2.93 -25.96
CA LYS A 76 -17.83 3.65 -25.19
C LYS A 76 -17.66 3.44 -23.68
N ARG A 77 -17.45 2.20 -23.22
CA ARG A 77 -17.21 1.91 -21.79
C ARG A 77 -15.98 2.64 -21.26
N ALA A 78 -14.88 2.68 -22.02
CA ALA A 78 -13.68 3.40 -21.57
C ALA A 78 -13.91 4.91 -21.49
N PHE A 79 -14.64 5.50 -22.43
CA PHE A 79 -15.03 6.91 -22.35
C PHE A 79 -15.97 7.21 -21.18
N GLU A 80 -16.92 6.34 -20.90
CA GLU A 80 -17.81 6.47 -19.74
C GLU A 80 -17.01 6.43 -18.43
N MET A 81 -16.02 5.54 -18.33
CA MET A 81 -15.12 5.47 -17.17
C MET A 81 -14.20 6.69 -17.05
N GLU A 82 -13.62 7.16 -18.15
CA GLU A 82 -12.84 8.40 -18.20
C GLU A 82 -13.67 9.58 -17.70
N HIS A 83 -14.89 9.72 -18.21
CA HIS A 83 -15.80 10.78 -17.81
C HIS A 83 -16.15 10.66 -16.32
N HIS A 84 -16.52 9.47 -15.87
CA HIS A 84 -16.85 9.20 -14.48
C HIS A 84 -15.69 9.59 -13.54
N ALA A 85 -14.46 9.18 -13.87
CA ALA A 85 -13.28 9.50 -13.09
C ALA A 85 -12.99 11.01 -13.01
N ARG A 86 -13.30 11.74 -14.08
CA ARG A 86 -13.11 13.19 -14.16
C ARG A 86 -14.18 13.97 -13.40
N THR A 87 -15.39 13.40 -13.21
CA THR A 87 -16.55 14.13 -12.66
C THR A 87 -16.99 13.68 -11.27
N ASP A 88 -16.63 12.47 -10.82
CA ASP A 88 -17.09 11.92 -9.54
C ASP A 88 -15.97 11.92 -8.47
N PRO A 89 -16.08 12.77 -7.42
CA PRO A 89 -15.15 12.75 -6.30
C PRO A 89 -15.10 11.40 -5.56
N SER A 90 -16.20 10.65 -5.57
CA SER A 90 -16.29 9.32 -4.95
C SER A 90 -15.42 8.32 -5.68
N TYR A 91 -15.37 8.39 -7.03
CA TYR A 91 -14.45 7.58 -7.82
C TYR A 91 -13.01 7.83 -7.41
N PHE A 92 -12.59 9.10 -7.32
CA PHE A 92 -11.23 9.47 -6.92
C PHE A 92 -10.85 8.87 -5.55
N ILE A 93 -11.75 8.94 -4.57
CA ILE A 93 -11.53 8.36 -3.24
C ILE A 93 -11.43 6.84 -3.35
N ASN A 94 -12.42 6.18 -3.95
CA ASN A 94 -12.49 4.73 -4.02
C ASN A 94 -11.29 4.13 -4.78
N ALA A 95 -10.93 4.69 -5.92
CA ALA A 95 -9.79 4.24 -6.72
C ALA A 95 -8.46 4.37 -5.96
N ASN A 96 -8.29 5.44 -5.17
CA ASN A 96 -7.10 5.60 -4.33
C ASN A 96 -7.08 4.63 -3.14
N LEU A 97 -8.24 4.31 -2.56
CA LEU A 97 -8.34 3.39 -1.41
C LEU A 97 -8.27 1.92 -1.81
N GLU A 98 -8.53 1.59 -3.06
CA GLU A 98 -8.60 0.22 -3.59
C GLU A 98 -7.40 -0.66 -3.20
N PRO A 99 -6.12 -0.21 -3.33
CA PRO A 99 -4.99 -1.04 -2.92
C PRO A 99 -5.00 -1.40 -1.43
N LEU A 100 -5.40 -0.47 -0.55
CA LEU A 100 -5.48 -0.73 0.89
C LEU A 100 -6.65 -1.65 1.23
N ASN A 101 -7.81 -1.44 0.60
CA ASN A 101 -8.97 -2.31 0.78
C ASN A 101 -8.64 -3.74 0.36
N ARG A 102 -7.96 -3.92 -0.77
CA ARG A 102 -7.51 -5.23 -1.23
C ARG A 102 -6.58 -5.91 -0.22
N TRP A 103 -5.60 -5.20 0.32
CA TRP A 103 -4.73 -5.75 1.37
C TRP A 103 -5.52 -6.21 2.59
N ILE A 104 -6.47 -5.40 3.05
CA ILE A 104 -7.33 -5.74 4.20
C ILE A 104 -8.19 -6.96 3.89
N GLU A 105 -8.86 -6.97 2.73
CA GLU A 105 -9.72 -8.07 2.29
C GLU A 105 -8.93 -9.37 2.10
N ASP A 106 -7.76 -9.31 1.45
CA ASP A 106 -6.94 -10.50 1.19
C ASP A 106 -6.36 -11.08 2.50
N LEU A 107 -5.92 -10.23 3.44
CA LEU A 107 -5.45 -10.65 4.77
C LEU A 107 -6.56 -11.31 5.59
N GLN A 108 -7.78 -10.78 5.50
CA GLN A 108 -8.95 -11.35 6.17
C GLN A 108 -9.50 -12.59 5.44
N SER A 109 -9.13 -12.77 4.18
CA SER A 109 -9.57 -13.91 3.39
C SER A 109 -8.70 -15.14 3.70
N ASN A 110 -9.34 -16.29 3.86
CA ASN A 110 -8.62 -17.57 3.94
C ASN A 110 -8.24 -18.12 2.54
N LYS A 111 -8.14 -17.25 1.52
CA LYS A 111 -7.80 -17.65 0.15
C LYS A 111 -6.30 -17.95 0.00
N TRP A 112 -5.47 -17.28 0.78
CA TRP A 112 -4.01 -17.32 0.68
C TRP A 112 -3.38 -17.69 2.01
N GLY A 113 -2.22 -18.34 1.96
CA GLY A 113 -1.29 -18.37 3.07
C GLY A 113 -0.52 -17.04 3.12
N TRP A 114 -0.13 -16.61 4.32
CA TRP A 114 0.65 -15.40 4.53
C TRP A 114 1.92 -15.71 5.30
N GLY A 115 3.04 -15.17 4.83
CA GLY A 115 4.33 -15.39 5.45
C GLY A 115 5.20 -14.15 5.44
N LYS A 116 6.18 -14.14 6.34
CA LYS A 116 7.21 -13.12 6.45
C LYS A 116 8.59 -13.68 6.10
N ARG A 117 9.42 -12.82 5.54
CA ARG A 117 10.86 -13.05 5.33
C ARG A 117 11.64 -11.76 5.54
N ILE A 118 12.94 -11.87 5.78
CA ILE A 118 13.82 -10.72 5.93
C ILE A 118 13.76 -9.86 4.65
N LYS A 119 13.50 -8.56 4.77
CA LYS A 119 13.27 -7.65 3.64
C LYS A 119 14.52 -7.42 2.79
N TYR A 120 15.69 -7.33 3.41
CA TYR A 120 16.96 -7.08 2.72
C TYR A 120 17.95 -8.21 3.01
N ASN A 121 18.61 -8.72 1.97
CA ASN A 121 19.70 -9.67 2.15
C ASN A 121 20.92 -8.95 2.76
N GLY A 122 21.52 -9.54 3.80
CA GLY A 122 22.71 -8.98 4.45
C GLY A 122 22.45 -7.95 5.56
N GLN A 123 21.22 -7.87 6.09
CA GLN A 123 20.94 -7.07 7.30
C GLN A 123 21.82 -7.55 8.46
N THR A 124 22.50 -6.61 9.12
CA THR A 124 23.19 -6.90 10.38
C THR A 124 22.21 -7.17 11.53
N ASN A 125 20.97 -6.70 11.40
CA ASN A 125 19.87 -6.92 12.34
C ASN A 125 18.61 -7.39 11.58
N PRO A 126 18.36 -8.71 11.47
CA PRO A 126 17.41 -9.29 10.52
C PRO A 126 15.94 -9.24 11.00
N HIS A 127 15.50 -8.13 11.59
CA HIS A 127 14.14 -7.98 12.12
C HIS A 127 13.23 -7.10 11.25
N LEU A 128 13.74 -6.51 10.17
CA LEU A 128 12.89 -5.84 9.19
C LEU A 128 12.42 -6.85 8.14
N VAL A 129 11.11 -7.11 8.14
CA VAL A 129 10.52 -8.15 7.28
C VAL A 129 9.65 -7.58 6.15
N SER A 130 9.48 -8.37 5.10
CA SER A 130 8.47 -8.21 4.06
C SER A 130 7.40 -9.29 4.23
N ILE A 131 6.14 -8.94 3.94
CA ILE A 131 5.00 -9.87 3.95
C ILE A 131 4.68 -10.31 2.53
N GLU A 132 4.43 -11.61 2.34
CA GLU A 132 4.09 -12.20 1.06
C GLU A 132 2.90 -13.16 1.20
N ALA A 133 2.00 -13.08 0.22
CA ALA A 133 0.97 -14.09 0.02
C ALA A 133 1.56 -15.28 -0.75
N PHE A 134 1.07 -16.48 -0.45
CA PHE A 134 1.38 -17.70 -1.19
C PHE A 134 0.15 -18.60 -1.29
N ASN A 135 0.16 -19.50 -2.28
CA ASN A 135 -0.92 -20.47 -2.41
C ASN A 135 -0.87 -21.46 -1.24
N SER A 136 -2.00 -21.78 -0.63
CA SER A 136 -2.04 -22.67 0.54
C SER A 136 -1.54 -24.10 0.27
N TRP A 137 -1.49 -24.51 -1.00
CA TRP A 137 -0.94 -25.80 -1.44
C TRP A 137 0.55 -25.75 -1.83
N GLU A 138 1.18 -24.57 -1.81
CA GLU A 138 2.58 -24.39 -2.15
C GLU A 138 3.45 -24.50 -0.89
N GLU A 139 4.51 -25.32 -0.96
CA GLU A 139 5.51 -25.37 0.10
C GLU A 139 6.45 -24.16 -0.02
N ARG A 140 6.44 -23.29 1.01
CA ARG A 140 7.27 -22.09 1.10
C ARG A 140 8.22 -22.15 2.30
N PRO A 141 9.25 -23.01 2.29
CA PRO A 141 10.20 -23.12 3.39
C PRO A 141 11.07 -21.85 3.58
N ASP A 142 11.07 -20.95 2.59
CA ASP A 142 11.72 -19.64 2.66
C ASP A 142 10.93 -18.61 3.49
N LEU A 143 9.67 -18.92 3.84
CA LEU A 143 8.79 -18.05 4.60
C LEU A 143 8.52 -18.58 6.01
N THR A 144 8.45 -17.67 6.97
CA THR A 144 7.84 -17.94 8.27
C THR A 144 6.37 -17.58 8.20
N VAL A 145 5.47 -18.54 8.40
CA VAL A 145 4.01 -18.33 8.33
C VAL A 145 3.58 -17.35 9.42
N LEU A 146 2.73 -16.38 9.06
CA LEU A 146 2.17 -15.44 10.01
C LEU A 146 1.17 -16.11 10.94
N THR A 147 1.21 -15.74 12.21
CA THR A 147 0.17 -16.13 13.17
C THR A 147 -1.11 -15.34 12.93
N GLU A 148 -2.24 -15.88 13.39
CA GLU A 148 -3.53 -15.18 13.33
C GLU A 148 -3.47 -13.79 14.03
N ASN A 149 -2.73 -13.69 15.13
CA ASN A 149 -2.53 -12.43 15.84
C ASN A 149 -1.72 -11.42 15.03
N GLU A 150 -0.68 -11.88 14.32
CA GLU A 150 0.08 -11.04 13.38
C GLU A 150 -0.80 -10.54 12.23
N ILE A 151 -1.65 -11.39 11.67
CA ILE A 151 -2.62 -11.01 10.62
C ILE A 151 -3.57 -9.91 11.14
N GLN A 152 -4.12 -10.09 12.36
CA GLN A 152 -4.99 -9.09 12.97
C GLN A 152 -4.28 -7.75 13.21
N ASN A 153 -3.02 -7.77 13.64
CA ASN A 153 -2.20 -6.57 13.81
C ASN A 153 -1.95 -5.86 12.47
N LEU A 154 -1.69 -6.62 11.40
CA LEU A 154 -1.52 -6.06 10.05
C LEU A 154 -2.82 -5.40 9.55
N VAL A 155 -3.96 -6.07 9.72
CA VAL A 155 -5.28 -5.53 9.34
C VAL A 155 -5.56 -4.22 10.10
N ALA A 156 -5.34 -4.20 11.42
CA ALA A 156 -5.49 -2.98 12.22
C ALA A 156 -4.55 -1.86 11.74
N GLY A 157 -3.31 -2.21 11.38
CA GLY A 157 -2.35 -1.26 10.85
C GLY A 157 -2.76 -0.67 9.50
N TYR A 158 -3.26 -1.49 8.58
CA TYR A 158 -3.76 -1.02 7.29
C TYR A 158 -5.01 -0.14 7.44
N GLU A 159 -5.92 -0.45 8.36
CA GLU A 159 -7.10 0.38 8.66
C GLU A 159 -6.71 1.76 9.22
N GLU A 160 -5.70 1.84 10.10
CA GLU A 160 -5.17 3.12 10.60
C GLU A 160 -4.54 3.95 9.46
N VAL A 161 -3.73 3.32 8.60
CA VAL A 161 -3.12 4.00 7.43
C VAL A 161 -4.21 4.46 6.45
N LYS A 162 -5.25 3.66 6.23
CA LYS A 162 -6.44 4.00 5.43
C LYS A 162 -7.16 5.22 6.00
N ALA A 163 -7.41 5.26 7.31
CA ALA A 163 -8.04 6.42 7.95
C ALA A 163 -7.23 7.71 7.77
N GLN A 164 -5.89 7.63 7.89
CA GLN A 164 -5.01 8.76 7.63
C GLN A 164 -5.00 9.17 6.16
N PHE A 165 -5.07 8.20 5.24
CA PHE A 165 -5.08 8.45 3.81
C PHE A 165 -6.40 9.09 3.35
N ILE A 166 -7.54 8.67 3.88
CA ILE A 166 -8.86 9.32 3.67
C ILE A 166 -8.80 10.81 4.01
N LYS A 167 -8.16 11.18 5.14
CA LYS A 167 -7.99 12.60 5.53
C LYS A 167 -7.16 13.37 4.49
N ARG A 168 -6.11 12.75 3.93
CA ARG A 168 -5.28 13.34 2.88
C ARG A 168 -6.05 13.51 1.58
N LEU A 169 -6.82 12.51 1.16
CA LEU A 169 -7.67 12.57 -0.03
C LEU A 169 -8.73 13.67 0.08
N ASN A 170 -9.42 13.75 1.22
CA ASN A 170 -10.40 14.83 1.47
C ASN A 170 -9.75 16.22 1.48
N THR A 171 -8.54 16.34 2.04
CA THR A 171 -7.79 17.60 2.01
C THR A 171 -7.39 17.98 0.58
N TYR A 172 -6.99 17.00 -0.23
CA TYR A 172 -6.67 17.20 -1.64
C TYR A 172 -7.89 17.69 -2.42
N LEU A 173 -9.03 17.00 -2.30
CA LEU A 173 -10.28 17.38 -2.95
C LEU A 173 -10.75 18.77 -2.52
N LYS A 174 -10.66 19.11 -1.24
CA LYS A 174 -10.99 20.47 -0.75
C LYS A 174 -10.12 21.55 -1.39
N ARG A 175 -8.85 21.26 -1.67
CA ARG A 175 -7.89 22.23 -2.21
C ARG A 175 -7.94 22.35 -3.73
N TYR A 176 -8.11 21.25 -4.43
CA TYR A 176 -7.94 21.18 -5.89
C TYR A 176 -9.19 20.74 -6.65
N GLY A 177 -10.20 20.22 -5.95
CA GLY A 177 -11.30 19.49 -6.60
C GLY A 177 -10.76 18.38 -7.51
N LEU A 178 -11.39 18.22 -8.68
CA LEU A 178 -10.98 17.27 -9.71
C LEU A 178 -10.12 17.92 -10.81
N SER A 179 -9.84 19.22 -10.70
CA SER A 179 -9.16 20.01 -11.76
C SER A 179 -7.70 19.59 -12.02
N LYS A 180 -7.11 18.80 -11.12
CA LYS A 180 -5.74 18.31 -11.21
C LYS A 180 -5.66 16.83 -11.59
N LEU A 181 -6.80 16.21 -11.90
CA LEU A 181 -6.81 14.85 -12.40
C LEU A 181 -6.45 14.83 -13.89
N ASN A 182 -5.66 13.83 -14.28
CA ASN A 182 -5.37 13.51 -15.66
C ASN A 182 -6.11 12.22 -16.02
N THR A 183 -7.01 12.27 -16.98
CA THR A 183 -7.85 11.13 -17.37
C THR A 183 -7.79 10.94 -18.87
N TRP A 184 -7.54 9.71 -19.33
CA TRP A 184 -7.49 9.40 -20.76
C TRP A 184 -7.85 7.95 -21.05
N THR A 185 -8.21 7.70 -22.31
CA THR A 185 -8.47 6.37 -22.85
C THR A 185 -7.35 5.94 -23.81
N TYR A 186 -7.18 4.63 -24.00
CA TYR A 186 -6.28 4.08 -25.02
C TYR A 186 -6.78 2.70 -25.51
N LEU A 187 -6.46 2.36 -26.76
CA LEU A 187 -6.65 0.99 -27.25
C LEU A 187 -5.56 0.11 -26.64
N ARG A 188 -5.97 -0.95 -25.94
CA ARG A 188 -5.04 -1.86 -25.28
C ARG A 188 -4.34 -2.74 -26.31
N ASP A 189 -3.02 -2.84 -26.14
CA ASP A 189 -2.19 -3.85 -26.82
C ASP A 189 -2.61 -5.27 -26.42
#